data_AF-A0A292Z2B3-F1
#
_entry.id   AF-A0A292Z2B3-F1
#
_cell.length_a   1.000
_cell.length_b   1.000
_cell.length_c   1.000
_cell.angle_alpha   90.00
_cell.angle_beta   90.00
_cell.angle_gamma   90.00
#
_symmetry.space_group_name_H-M   'P 1'
#
loop_
_entity.id
_entity.type
_entity.pdbx_description
1 polymer ?
#
loop_
_entity_poly.entity_id
_entity_poly.type
_entity_poly.pdbx_seq_one_letter_code
_entity_poly.pdbx_strand_id
1 'polypeptide(L)'
;MSTYTAHQHYNRPPVTERVLAALDGLTDEFSPVAAEAPDSNAAHAVRADRLAIICARRAAWWNLLLARPHRDGMSRLFLRAVIHAAGQEQDRARFWRDAAADWRARAERRPTSDVAGAMSNHHDLGIAS
;
A
#
# COMPACT_ATOMS: atom_id res chain seq x y z
N MET A 1 47.93 -2.20 31.98
CA MET A 1 46.48 -2.44 32.16
C MET A 1 45.75 -1.56 31.16
N SER A 2 45.46 -2.09 29.97
CA SER A 2 44.85 -1.34 28.87
C SER A 2 43.38 -1.72 28.77
N THR A 3 42.52 -0.72 28.85
CA THR A 3 41.06 -0.83 28.83
C THR A 3 40.58 -1.33 27.48
N TYR A 4 39.99 -2.53 27.48
CA TYR A 4 39.31 -3.12 26.35
C TYR A 4 37.95 -2.42 26.15
N THR A 5 37.94 -1.33 25.40
CA THR A 5 36.70 -0.69 24.95
C THR A 5 36.10 -1.55 23.85
N ALA A 6 35.27 -2.53 24.24
CA ALA A 6 34.45 -3.29 23.31
C ALA A 6 33.46 -2.33 22.63
N HIS A 7 33.76 -1.95 21.39
CA HIS A 7 32.85 -1.23 20.51
C HIS A 7 31.55 -2.02 20.35
N GLN A 8 30.50 -1.59 21.06
CA GLN A 8 29.12 -2.07 20.95
C GLN A 8 28.45 -1.65 19.63
N HIS A 9 29.07 -1.95 18.48
CA HIS A 9 28.62 -1.50 17.17
C HIS A 9 27.92 -2.56 16.28
N TYR A 10 27.58 -3.74 16.80
CA TYR A 10 26.95 -4.79 15.98
C TYR A 10 25.74 -5.43 16.64
N ASN A 11 24.56 -4.82 16.54
CA ASN A 11 23.33 -5.60 16.61
C ASN A 11 22.14 -4.95 15.89
N ARG A 12 22.39 -4.29 14.75
CA ARG A 12 21.29 -3.89 13.86
C ARG A 12 21.09 -4.99 12.82
N PRO A 13 19.91 -5.62 12.72
CA PRO A 13 19.66 -6.62 11.70
C PRO A 13 19.87 -6.05 10.29
N PRO A 14 20.37 -6.86 9.34
CA PRO A 14 20.44 -6.53 7.92
C PRO A 14 19.18 -5.82 7.44
N VAL A 15 19.33 -4.87 6.50
CA VAL A 15 18.18 -4.12 5.96
C VAL A 15 17.09 -5.04 5.43
N THR A 16 17.48 -6.18 4.84
CA THR A 16 16.57 -7.21 4.34
C THR A 16 15.75 -7.86 5.44
N GLU A 17 16.35 -8.19 6.59
CA GLU A 17 15.63 -8.75 7.75
C GLU A 17 14.66 -7.72 8.36
N ARG A 18 15.08 -6.45 8.44
CA ARG A 18 14.19 -5.37 8.91
C ARG A 18 13.00 -5.14 7.99
N VAL A 19 13.25 -5.17 6.68
CA VAL A 19 12.18 -5.06 5.67
C VAL A 19 11.25 -6.26 5.77
N LEU A 20 11.77 -7.47 5.88
CA LEU A 20 10.97 -8.69 6.02
C LEU A 20 10.07 -8.62 7.27
N ALA A 21 10.64 -8.36 8.45
CA ALA A 21 9.87 -8.25 9.68
C ALA A 21 8.79 -7.15 9.62
N ALA A 22 9.09 -6.03 8.95
CA ALA A 22 8.10 -4.96 8.77
C ALA A 22 6.97 -5.36 7.81
N LEU A 23 7.28 -6.09 6.73
CA LEU A 23 6.29 -6.58 5.78
C LEU A 23 5.40 -7.67 6.40
N ASP A 24 5.96 -8.54 7.23
CA ASP A 24 5.23 -9.55 7.99
C ASP A 24 4.26 -8.88 8.96
N GLY A 25 4.72 -7.93 9.77
CA GLY A 25 3.84 -7.18 10.67
C GLY A 25 2.74 -6.41 9.94
N LEU A 26 3.02 -5.86 8.76
CA LEU A 26 1.99 -5.23 7.91
C LEU A 26 1.04 -6.26 7.27
N THR A 27 1.45 -7.52 7.15
CA THR A 27 0.60 -8.64 6.72
C THR A 27 -0.36 -9.05 7.81
N ASP A 28 0.12 -9.09 9.04
CA ASP A 28 -0.69 -9.33 10.22
C ASP A 28 -1.68 -8.18 10.49
N GLU A 29 -1.30 -6.92 10.23
CA GLU A 29 -2.22 -5.77 10.31
C GLU A 29 -3.28 -5.80 9.18
N PHE A 30 -2.89 -6.14 7.95
CA PHE A 30 -3.78 -6.08 6.79
C PHE A 30 -4.92 -7.09 6.88
N SER A 31 -4.59 -8.33 7.27
CA SER A 31 -5.51 -9.47 7.24
C SER A 31 -6.82 -9.23 8.02
N PRO A 32 -6.80 -8.79 9.30
CA PRO A 32 -8.03 -8.53 10.04
C PRO A 32 -8.82 -7.36 9.44
N VAL A 33 -8.17 -6.27 9.02
CA VAL A 33 -8.85 -5.11 8.41
C VAL A 33 -9.53 -5.50 7.09
N ALA A 34 -8.89 -6.35 6.28
CA ALA A 34 -9.47 -6.83 5.04
C ALA A 34 -10.67 -7.75 5.27
N ALA A 35 -10.66 -8.51 6.37
CA ALA A 35 -11.74 -9.40 6.77
C ALA A 35 -12.91 -8.68 7.47
N GLU A 36 -12.76 -7.43 7.89
CA GLU A 36 -13.87 -6.63 8.43
C GLU A 36 -15.03 -6.62 7.43
N ALA A 37 -16.27 -6.77 7.91
CA ALA A 37 -17.49 -6.66 7.13
C ALA A 37 -18.30 -5.44 7.60
N PRO A 38 -18.03 -4.24 7.07
CA PRO A 38 -18.73 -3.02 7.47
C PRO A 38 -20.23 -3.09 7.14
N ASP A 39 -21.04 -2.47 7.99
CA ASP A 39 -22.50 -2.41 7.88
C ASP A 39 -23.02 -1.08 7.29
N SER A 40 -22.11 -0.14 7.00
CA SER A 40 -22.44 1.20 6.53
C SER A 40 -21.40 1.73 5.54
N ASN A 41 -21.84 2.66 4.68
CA ASN A 41 -20.95 3.33 3.71
C ASN A 41 -19.80 4.06 4.41
N ALA A 42 -20.07 4.71 5.54
CA ALA A 42 -19.03 5.39 6.32
C ALA A 42 -18.00 4.41 6.89
N ALA A 43 -18.44 3.25 7.40
CA ALA A 43 -17.53 2.21 7.88
C ALA A 43 -16.73 1.56 6.74
N HIS A 44 -17.33 1.39 5.55
CA HIS A 44 -16.58 0.96 4.36
C HIS A 44 -15.48 1.95 3.96
N ALA A 45 -15.76 3.26 4.01
CA ALA A 45 -14.76 4.29 3.74
C ALA A 45 -13.57 4.20 4.72
N VAL A 46 -13.85 4.09 6.01
CA VAL A 46 -12.82 3.97 7.06
C VAL A 46 -11.97 2.72 6.86
N ARG A 47 -12.60 1.56 6.57
CA ARG A 47 -11.87 0.31 6.28
C ARG A 47 -10.95 0.48 5.07
N ALA A 48 -11.46 1.06 3.98
CA ALA A 48 -10.69 1.29 2.77
C ALA A 48 -9.50 2.23 3.01
N ASP A 49 -9.65 3.31 3.78
CA ASP A 49 -8.53 4.18 4.17
C ASP A 49 -7.43 3.43 4.93
N ARG A 50 -7.82 2.59 5.89
CA ARG A 50 -6.87 1.79 6.66
C ARG A 50 -6.07 0.86 5.75
N LEU A 51 -6.75 0.17 4.82
CA LEU A 51 -6.09 -0.71 3.85
C LEU A 51 -5.16 0.08 2.91
N ALA A 52 -5.56 1.28 2.49
CA ALA A 52 -4.72 2.16 1.68
C ALA A 52 -3.41 2.54 2.40
N ILE A 53 -3.51 2.92 3.69
CA ILE A 53 -2.34 3.28 4.51
C ILE A 53 -1.40 2.08 4.66
N ILE A 54 -1.93 0.89 4.93
CA ILE A 54 -1.13 -0.33 5.08
C ILE A 54 -0.39 -0.66 3.78
N CYS A 55 -1.07 -0.64 2.63
CA CYS A 55 -0.45 -0.85 1.32
C CYS A 55 0.61 0.21 1.01
N ALA A 56 0.35 1.49 1.31
CA ALA A 56 1.33 2.56 1.12
C ALA A 56 2.60 2.34 1.99
N ARG A 57 2.44 1.87 3.23
CA ARG A 57 3.57 1.51 4.12
C ARG A 57 4.37 0.33 3.56
N ARG A 58 3.70 -0.69 3.02
CA ARG A 58 4.41 -1.83 2.38
C ARG A 58 5.21 -1.38 1.17
N ALA A 59 4.63 -0.55 0.30
CA ALA A 59 5.34 0.04 -0.83
C ALA A 59 6.59 0.82 -0.38
N ALA A 60 6.50 1.60 0.70
CA ALA A 60 7.64 2.32 1.25
C ALA A 60 8.76 1.37 1.72
N TRP A 61 8.41 0.27 2.39
CA TRP A 61 9.39 -0.74 2.81
C TRP A 61 10.08 -1.45 1.64
N TRP A 62 9.34 -1.79 0.59
CA TRP A 62 9.95 -2.32 -0.64
C TRP A 62 10.90 -1.32 -1.29
N ASN A 63 10.49 -0.05 -1.38
CA ASN A 63 11.32 1.02 -1.93
C ASN A 63 12.60 1.27 -1.13
N LEU A 64 12.63 0.94 0.16
CA LEU A 64 13.85 1.02 0.96
C LEU A 64 14.96 0.11 0.41
N LEU A 65 14.63 -1.09 -0.09
CA LEU A 65 15.61 -1.99 -0.70
C LEU A 65 16.18 -1.45 -2.02
N LEU A 66 15.48 -0.51 -2.68
CA LEU A 66 15.92 0.13 -3.92
C LEU A 66 16.84 1.34 -3.68
N ALA A 67 16.94 1.82 -2.44
CA ALA A 67 17.84 2.92 -2.12
C ALA A 67 19.30 2.52 -2.44
N ARG A 68 20.07 3.47 -2.99
CA ARG A 68 21.47 3.25 -3.41
C ARG A 68 22.34 2.49 -2.38
N PRO A 69 22.30 2.79 -1.08
CA PRO A 69 23.12 2.08 -0.09
C PRO A 69 22.76 0.60 0.10
N HIS A 70 21.59 0.16 -0.38
CA HIS A 70 21.05 -1.17 -0.14
C HIS A 70 21.01 -2.04 -1.40
N ARG A 71 21.00 -1.43 -2.58
CA ARG A 71 20.96 -2.15 -3.86
C ARG A 71 22.31 -2.79 -4.25
N ASP A 72 23.41 -2.28 -3.70
CA ASP A 72 24.75 -2.73 -4.08
C ASP A 72 24.96 -4.17 -3.56
N GLY A 73 25.30 -5.10 -4.48
CA GLY A 73 25.44 -6.53 -4.18
C GLY A 73 24.16 -7.37 -4.36
N MET A 74 23.02 -6.75 -4.69
CA MET A 74 21.80 -7.49 -5.02
C MET A 74 21.79 -7.99 -6.47
N SER A 75 21.21 -9.16 -6.70
CA SER A 75 21.04 -9.69 -8.06
C SER A 75 20.03 -8.85 -8.85
N ARG A 76 20.21 -8.75 -10.18
CA ARG A 76 19.26 -8.03 -11.06
C ARG A 76 17.85 -8.61 -10.98
N LEU A 77 17.73 -9.93 -10.84
CA LEU A 77 16.44 -10.60 -10.69
C LEU A 77 15.75 -10.19 -9.38
N PHE A 78 16.48 -10.14 -8.27
CA PHE A 78 15.96 -9.69 -6.98
C PHE A 78 15.48 -8.23 -7.07
N LEU A 79 16.29 -7.34 -7.66
CA LEU A 79 15.89 -5.94 -7.87
C LEU A 79 14.61 -5.81 -8.69
N ARG A 80 14.44 -6.63 -9.74
CA ARG A 80 13.21 -6.62 -10.55
C ARG A 80 11.99 -7.09 -9.76
N ALA A 81 12.15 -8.09 -8.90
CA ALA A 81 11.09 -8.55 -8.01
C ALA A 81 10.69 -7.46 -7.01
N VAL A 82 11.66 -6.78 -6.39
CA VAL A 82 11.40 -5.66 -5.46
C VAL A 82 10.65 -4.52 -6.16
N ILE A 83 11.05 -4.13 -7.37
CA ILE A 83 10.36 -3.09 -8.15
C ILE A 83 8.89 -3.48 -8.40
N HIS A 84 8.64 -4.73 -8.81
CA HIS A 84 7.28 -5.21 -9.04
C HIS A 84 6.45 -5.22 -7.75
N ALA A 85 7.01 -5.69 -6.64
CA ALA A 85 6.32 -5.73 -5.35
C ALA A 85 5.98 -4.31 -4.85
N ALA A 86 6.92 -3.36 -4.98
CA ALA A 86 6.69 -1.96 -4.66
C ALA A 86 5.55 -1.37 -5.50
N GLY A 87 5.58 -1.59 -6.83
CA GLY A 87 4.54 -1.11 -7.75
C GLY A 87 3.16 -1.70 -7.43
N GLN A 88 3.08 -3.02 -7.19
CA GLN A 88 1.82 -3.68 -6.83
C GLN A 88 1.21 -3.10 -5.54
N GLU A 89 2.01 -2.84 -4.51
CA GLU A 89 1.51 -2.25 -3.27
C GLU A 89 1.12 -0.77 -3.45
N GLN A 90 1.78 -0.02 -4.35
CA GLN A 90 1.35 1.34 -4.73
C GLN A 90 -0.01 1.33 -5.44
N ASP A 91 -0.20 0.41 -6.39
CA ASP A 91 -1.47 0.26 -7.10
C ASP A 91 -2.60 -0.14 -6.15
N ARG A 92 -2.35 -1.09 -5.24
CA ARG A 92 -3.30 -1.45 -4.17
C ARG A 92 -3.62 -0.27 -3.27
N ALA A 93 -2.63 0.53 -2.88
CA ALA A 93 -2.86 1.73 -2.07
C ALA A 93 -3.70 2.78 -2.81
N ARG A 94 -3.52 2.93 -4.13
CA ARG A 94 -4.36 3.78 -4.95
C ARG A 94 -5.79 3.25 -5.02
N PHE A 95 -5.96 1.97 -5.35
CA PHE A 95 -7.26 1.31 -5.40
C PHE A 95 -8.06 1.54 -4.12
N TRP A 96 -7.45 1.34 -2.96
CA TRP A 96 -8.14 1.53 -1.68
C TRP A 96 -8.46 3.00 -1.36
N ARG A 97 -7.63 3.96 -1.78
CA ARG A 97 -7.97 5.39 -1.67
C ARG A 97 -9.16 5.77 -2.54
N ASP A 98 -9.19 5.27 -3.77
CA ASP A 98 -10.28 5.52 -4.72
C ASP A 98 -11.57 4.89 -4.18
N ALA A 99 -11.51 3.66 -3.66
CA ALA A 99 -12.62 3.01 -2.98
C ALA A 99 -13.11 3.79 -1.75
N ALA A 100 -12.19 4.31 -0.92
CA ALA A 100 -12.55 5.13 0.24
C ALA A 100 -13.28 6.40 -0.19
N ALA A 101 -12.82 7.08 -1.25
CA ALA A 101 -13.47 8.26 -1.79
C ALA A 101 -14.90 7.94 -2.29
N ASP A 102 -15.09 6.82 -2.99
CA ASP A 102 -16.40 6.39 -3.46
C ASP A 102 -17.37 6.10 -2.31
N TRP A 103 -16.93 5.35 -1.29
CA TRP A 103 -17.75 5.08 -0.12
C TRP A 103 -18.13 6.33 0.67
N ARG A 104 -17.23 7.32 0.77
CA ARG A 104 -17.55 8.62 1.37
C ARG A 104 -18.60 9.36 0.55
N ALA A 105 -18.47 9.39 -0.78
CA ALA A 105 -19.47 10.02 -1.64
C ALA A 105 -20.86 9.38 -1.45
N ARG A 106 -20.94 8.04 -1.36
CA ARG A 106 -22.19 7.32 -1.05
C ARG A 106 -22.74 7.67 0.33
N ALA A 107 -21.90 7.76 1.34
CA ALA A 107 -22.31 8.13 2.71
C ALA A 107 -22.89 9.56 2.75
N GLU A 108 -22.32 10.48 1.98
CA GLU A 108 -22.74 11.88 1.89
C GLU A 108 -23.87 12.12 0.88
N ARG A 109 -24.37 11.07 0.20
CA ARG A 109 -25.33 11.15 -0.92
C ARG A 109 -24.85 12.08 -2.05
N ARG A 110 -23.53 12.19 -2.25
CA ARG A 110 -22.95 12.89 -3.39
C ARG A 110 -22.97 11.97 -4.62
N PRO A 111 -23.01 12.53 -5.84
CA PRO A 111 -22.82 11.74 -7.05
C PRO A 111 -21.50 10.97 -6.96
N THR A 112 -21.55 9.65 -7.09
CA THR A 112 -20.36 8.78 -7.18
C THR A 112 -19.83 8.79 -8.61
N SER A 113 -18.57 8.39 -8.80
CA SER A 113 -17.93 8.42 -10.13
C SER A 113 -18.67 7.58 -11.19
N ASP A 114 -19.45 6.57 -10.76
CA ASP A 114 -20.32 5.79 -11.64
C ASP A 114 -21.40 6.65 -12.33
N VAL A 115 -21.88 7.71 -11.69
CA VAL A 115 -22.86 8.64 -12.31
C VAL A 115 -22.18 9.58 -13.31
N ALA A 116 -20.93 9.98 -13.04
CA ALA A 116 -20.16 10.81 -13.96
C ALA A 116 -19.68 10.02 -15.20
N GLY A 117 -19.30 8.74 -15.03
CA GLY A 117 -18.93 7.84 -16.13
C GLY A 117 -20.13 7.38 -16.97
N ALA A 118 -21.29 7.14 -16.34
CA ALA A 118 -22.52 6.81 -17.07
C ALA A 118 -23.05 7.99 -17.91
N MET A 119 -22.91 9.22 -17.43
CA MET A 119 -23.29 10.41 -18.22
C MET A 119 -22.27 10.78 -19.31
N SER A 120 -20.97 10.45 -19.12
CA SER A 120 -19.95 10.67 -20.15
C SER A 120 -20.08 9.72 -21.34
N ASN A 121 -20.54 8.48 -21.12
CA ASN A 121 -20.66 7.49 -22.19
C ASN A 121 -21.99 7.57 -22.98
N HIS A 122 -23.04 8.22 -22.45
CA HIS A 122 -24.29 8.33 -23.20
C HIS A 122 -24.24 9.33 -24.35
N HIS A 123 -23.38 10.36 -24.28
CA HIS A 123 -23.28 11.31 -25.39
C HIS A 123 -22.39 10.81 -26.53
N ASP A 124 -21.39 9.96 -26.24
CA ASP A 124 -20.43 9.45 -27.23
C ASP A 124 -20.86 8.12 -27.88
N LEU A 125 -21.88 7.43 -27.38
CA LEU A 125 -22.31 6.13 -27.93
C LEU A 125 -23.39 6.20 -29.00
N GLY A 126 -23.89 7.39 -29.37
CA GLY A 126 -24.79 7.55 -30.52
C GLY A 126 -26.01 6.62 -30.51
N ILE A 127 -26.49 6.19 -29.34
CA ILE A 127 -27.75 5.44 -29.24
C ILE A 127 -28.85 6.49 -29.26
N ALA A 128 -29.29 6.79 -30.48
CA ALA A 128 -30.48 7.58 -30.74
C ALA A 128 -31.70 6.93 -30.08
N SER A 129 -32.46 7.79 -29.39
CA SER A 129 -33.90 7.75 -29.05
C SER A 129 -34.50 6.49 -28.45
#